data_AF-A0A4R9BFP8-F1
#
_entry.id   AF-A0A4R9BFP8-F1
#
_cell.length_a   1.000
_cell.length_b   1.000
_cell.length_c   1.000
_cell.angle_alpha   90.00
_cell.angle_beta   90.00
_cell.angle_gamma   90.00
#
_symmetry.space_group_name_H-M   'P 1'
#
loop_
_entity.id
_entity.type
_entity.pdbx_description
1 polymer ?
#
loop_
_entity_poly.entity_id
_entity_poly.type
_entity_poly.pdbx_seq_one_letter_code
_entity_poly.pdbx_strand_id
1 'polypeptide(L)'
;MDTKTSRRAGTLRRGLTAGVATVAAILLAASPALAAPRVSVSTLREVSAAQLADSLAGRGLKVQDATFSGTAVQAGLYKAPVLEKKNSTGVALSTGSLIDADPQSDADVDFTKSSLLGPNTRLTTTGDFGGAGDADLTAQAGVSSYDAAVLTFTVKPKHKHLYLEYGFGSEEYANWTAQGYNDALGIWVNGQLCSTVPGTSEPAGVSTINPTAHPELYVPNFTDRTPGTQPTEMNGFTKPLQCHADVTPGTPVTVKIAVADTLDGQLDTTLLLAAKSLYSSPSRP
;
A
#
# COMPACT_ATOMS: atom_id res chain seq x y z
N MET A 1 -56.03 0.68 -64.91
CA MET A 1 -54.88 1.39 -65.51
C MET A 1 -53.64 0.93 -64.75
N ASP A 2 -53.21 -0.31 -64.96
CA ASP A 2 -52.34 -0.74 -66.08
C ASP A 2 -50.97 -0.06 -65.96
N THR A 3 -49.83 -0.76 -65.92
CA THR A 3 -49.49 -1.91 -66.75
C THR A 3 -48.29 -2.68 -66.17
N LYS A 4 -48.36 -4.01 -66.22
CA LYS A 4 -47.24 -4.96 -66.16
C LYS A 4 -46.36 -4.80 -67.41
N THR A 5 -45.03 -4.91 -67.26
CA THR A 5 -44.20 -5.43 -68.35
C THR A 5 -43.03 -6.25 -67.84
N SER A 6 -42.74 -7.32 -68.57
CA SER A 6 -41.96 -8.50 -68.26
C SER A 6 -40.85 -8.69 -69.31
N ARG A 7 -39.85 -9.53 -68.98
CA ARG A 7 -38.78 -10.12 -69.84
C ARG A 7 -37.54 -9.23 -70.00
N ARG A 8 -36.30 -9.74 -70.00
CA ARG A 8 -35.81 -10.99 -70.61
C ARG A 8 -34.46 -11.39 -70.01
N ALA A 9 -34.21 -12.69 -69.94
CA ALA A 9 -32.94 -13.29 -69.58
C ALA A 9 -31.86 -13.02 -70.64
N GLY A 10 -30.65 -12.68 -70.19
CA GLY A 10 -29.45 -12.57 -71.01
C GLY A 10 -28.36 -13.47 -70.43
N THR A 11 -28.08 -14.57 -71.12
CA THR A 11 -27.00 -15.51 -70.80
C THR A 11 -25.68 -14.94 -71.32
N LEU A 12 -24.74 -14.58 -70.43
CA LEU A 12 -23.35 -14.31 -70.81
C LEU A 12 -22.41 -15.32 -70.17
N ARG A 13 -21.84 -16.19 -71.01
CA ARG A 13 -20.63 -16.96 -70.73
C ARG A 13 -19.43 -16.02 -70.72
N ARG A 14 -18.72 -15.93 -69.60
CA ARG A 14 -17.30 -15.53 -69.49
C ARG A 14 -16.75 -16.42 -68.37
N GLY A 15 -15.81 -17.33 -68.64
CA GLY A 15 -14.44 -17.02 -69.02
C GLY A 15 -13.59 -17.25 -67.77
N LEU A 16 -13.10 -18.48 -67.62
CA LEU A 16 -12.28 -18.95 -66.51
C LEU A 16 -10.91 -18.24 -66.56
N THR A 17 -10.60 -17.41 -65.57
CA THR A 17 -9.21 -17.04 -65.25
C THR A 17 -9.03 -17.24 -63.76
N ALA A 18 -8.44 -18.38 -63.38
CA ALA A 18 -8.00 -18.64 -62.01
C ALA A 18 -6.80 -17.76 -61.71
N GLY A 19 -7.04 -16.60 -61.10
CA GLY A 19 -5.98 -15.80 -60.49
C GLY A 19 -5.58 -16.46 -59.16
N VAL A 20 -4.39 -17.02 -59.11
CA VAL A 20 -3.78 -17.48 -57.85
C VAL A 20 -3.41 -16.23 -57.05
N ALA A 21 -4.28 -15.83 -56.13
CA ALA A 21 -3.96 -14.82 -55.12
C ALA A 21 -3.14 -15.49 -54.01
N THR A 22 -1.83 -15.31 -54.04
CA THR A 22 -0.93 -15.63 -52.92
C THR A 22 -1.26 -14.69 -51.76
N VAL A 23 -2.07 -15.16 -50.81
CA VAL A 23 -2.26 -14.49 -49.52
C VAL A 23 -0.97 -14.70 -48.72
N ALA A 24 -0.12 -13.68 -48.66
CA ALA A 24 0.98 -13.65 -47.71
C ALA A 24 0.41 -13.57 -46.29
N ALA A 25 0.46 -14.68 -45.55
CA ALA A 25 0.14 -14.70 -44.14
C ALA A 25 1.22 -13.91 -43.38
N ILE A 26 0.91 -12.66 -43.05
CA ILE A 26 1.71 -11.88 -42.10
C ILE A 26 1.45 -12.49 -40.72
N LEU A 27 2.37 -13.33 -40.26
CA LEU A 27 2.43 -13.76 -38.87
C LEU A 27 2.77 -12.53 -38.02
N LEU A 28 1.77 -11.85 -37.47
CA LEU A 28 1.99 -10.96 -36.33
C LEU A 28 2.48 -11.83 -35.18
N ALA A 29 3.79 -11.83 -34.94
CA ALA A 29 4.34 -12.32 -33.70
C ALA A 29 3.79 -11.43 -32.57
N ALA A 30 2.78 -11.92 -31.85
CA ALA A 30 2.37 -11.31 -30.60
C ALA A 30 3.56 -11.44 -29.64
N SER A 31 4.26 -10.33 -29.39
CA SER A 31 5.24 -10.26 -28.33
C SER A 31 4.56 -10.69 -27.02
N PRO A 32 5.16 -11.58 -26.22
CA PRO A 32 4.59 -11.89 -24.91
C PRO A 32 4.51 -10.58 -24.13
N ALA A 33 3.29 -10.13 -23.86
CA ALA A 33 3.07 -9.03 -22.93
C ALA A 33 3.65 -9.49 -21.59
N LEU A 34 4.71 -8.84 -21.13
CA LEU A 34 5.18 -9.03 -19.76
C LEU A 34 4.01 -8.67 -18.86
N ALA A 35 3.48 -9.65 -18.12
CA ALA A 35 2.48 -9.39 -17.11
C ALA A 35 3.07 -8.36 -16.14
N ALA A 36 2.38 -7.22 -15.98
CA ALA A 36 2.73 -6.27 -14.95
C ALA A 36 2.79 -7.00 -13.59
N PRO A 37 3.74 -6.67 -12.70
CA PRO A 37 3.78 -7.25 -11.37
C PRO A 37 2.40 -7.09 -10.72
N ARG A 38 1.77 -8.21 -10.34
CA ARG A 38 0.45 -8.19 -9.70
C ARG A 38 0.58 -7.56 -8.32
N VAL A 39 -0.03 -6.39 -8.15
CA VAL A 39 -0.32 -5.83 -6.84
C VAL A 39 -1.44 -6.67 -6.22
N SER A 40 -1.31 -7.08 -4.97
CA SER A 40 -2.35 -7.83 -4.27
C SER A 40 -2.30 -7.61 -2.77
N VAL A 41 -3.46 -7.64 -2.14
CA VAL A 41 -3.62 -7.59 -0.68
C VAL A 41 -4.45 -8.79 -0.23
N SER A 42 -4.16 -9.30 0.97
CA SER A 42 -5.04 -10.19 1.73
C SER A 42 -5.23 -9.58 3.11
N THR A 43 -6.43 -9.07 3.36
CA THR A 43 -6.79 -8.31 4.57
C THR A 43 -7.04 -9.24 5.75
N LEU A 44 -7.37 -8.67 6.92
CA LEU A 44 -7.80 -9.47 8.07
C LEU A 44 -9.15 -10.17 7.89
N ARG A 45 -9.83 -9.99 6.75
CA ARG A 45 -10.95 -10.87 6.33
C ARG A 45 -10.46 -12.26 5.93
N GLU A 46 -9.24 -12.36 5.39
CA GLU A 46 -8.67 -13.60 4.86
C GLU A 46 -7.49 -14.14 5.69
N VAL A 47 -6.78 -13.26 6.41
CA VAL A 47 -5.65 -13.64 7.27
C VAL A 47 -5.86 -13.18 8.71
N SER A 48 -5.01 -13.66 9.61
CA SER A 48 -5.03 -13.31 11.04
C SER A 48 -3.92 -12.34 11.41
N ALA A 49 -4.08 -11.63 12.53
CA ALA A 49 -3.02 -10.79 13.11
C ALA A 49 -1.72 -11.57 13.36
N ALA A 50 -1.82 -12.85 13.75
CA ALA A 50 -0.67 -13.75 13.88
C ALA A 50 0.06 -13.95 12.56
N GLN A 51 -0.66 -14.18 11.45
CA GLN A 51 -0.04 -14.30 10.12
C GLN A 51 0.60 -12.99 9.66
N LEU A 52 0.02 -11.84 9.97
CA LEU A 52 0.66 -10.54 9.71
C LEU A 52 1.99 -10.45 10.44
N ALA A 53 1.97 -10.64 11.76
CA ALA A 53 3.15 -10.48 12.60
C ALA A 53 4.25 -11.52 12.28
N ASP A 54 3.87 -12.78 12.05
CA ASP A 54 4.79 -13.85 11.63
C ASP A 54 5.47 -13.53 10.28
N SER A 55 4.77 -12.88 9.36
CA SER A 55 5.35 -12.51 8.05
C SER A 55 6.51 -11.52 8.16
N LEU A 56 6.53 -10.70 9.22
CA LEU A 56 7.59 -9.74 9.51
C LEU A 56 8.84 -10.42 10.06
N ALA A 57 8.68 -11.58 10.73
CA ALA A 57 9.75 -12.27 11.43
C ALA A 57 10.86 -12.76 10.47
N GLY A 58 12.06 -12.20 10.64
CA GLY A 58 13.27 -12.55 9.93
C GLY A 58 14.25 -13.34 10.80
N ARG A 59 15.25 -13.98 10.17
CA ARG A 59 16.42 -14.60 10.81
C ARG A 59 16.09 -15.55 11.99
N GLY A 60 14.96 -16.25 11.89
CA GLY A 60 14.50 -17.20 12.91
C GLY A 60 14.06 -16.55 14.23
N LEU A 61 13.68 -15.27 14.19
CA LEU A 61 12.90 -14.65 15.27
C LEU A 61 11.51 -15.29 15.33
N LYS A 62 10.96 -15.41 16.52
CA LYS A 62 9.59 -15.92 16.73
C LYS A 62 8.73 -14.81 17.30
N VAL A 63 7.51 -14.71 16.77
CA VAL A 63 6.48 -13.79 17.23
C VAL A 63 5.45 -14.54 18.07
N GLN A 64 4.88 -13.85 19.05
CA GLN A 64 3.86 -14.35 19.97
C GLN A 64 2.84 -13.25 20.24
N ASP A 65 1.66 -13.65 20.72
CA ASP A 65 0.63 -12.74 21.25
C ASP A 65 0.23 -11.60 20.31
N ALA A 66 0.14 -11.91 19.02
CA ALA A 66 -0.22 -10.94 17.99
C ALA A 66 -1.71 -10.59 18.05
N THR A 67 -2.02 -9.30 18.15
CA THR A 67 -3.37 -8.75 18.18
C THR A 67 -3.49 -7.58 17.22
N PHE A 68 -4.67 -7.40 16.64
CA PHE A 68 -5.00 -6.23 15.84
C PHE A 68 -6.20 -5.50 16.43
N SER A 69 -6.17 -4.16 16.40
CA SER A 69 -7.29 -3.27 16.69
C SER A 69 -7.53 -2.37 15.49
N GLY A 70 -8.79 -2.19 15.11
CA GLY A 70 -9.22 -1.49 13.89
C GLY A 70 -10.21 -2.33 13.09
N THR A 71 -10.53 -1.86 11.89
CA THR A 71 -11.39 -2.54 10.92
C THR A 71 -10.59 -3.55 10.10
N ALA A 72 -11.21 -4.67 9.72
CA ALA A 72 -10.50 -5.78 9.06
C ALA A 72 -9.82 -5.40 7.72
N VAL A 73 -10.31 -4.37 7.03
CA VAL A 73 -9.74 -3.90 5.75
C VAL A 73 -8.56 -2.95 5.91
N GLN A 74 -8.34 -2.39 7.11
CA GLN A 74 -7.24 -1.48 7.40
C GLN A 74 -5.90 -2.19 7.49
N ALA A 75 -5.86 -3.51 7.64
CA ALA A 75 -4.60 -4.25 7.72
C ALA A 75 -4.59 -5.55 6.91
N GLY A 76 -3.42 -5.88 6.35
CA GLY A 76 -3.29 -7.04 5.48
C GLY A 76 -1.86 -7.36 5.05
N LEU A 77 -1.69 -8.52 4.44
CA LEU A 77 -0.46 -8.86 3.72
C LEU A 77 -0.51 -8.22 2.33
N TYR A 78 0.53 -7.49 1.96
CA TYR A 78 0.65 -6.92 0.62
C TYR A 78 1.74 -7.61 -0.20
N LYS A 79 1.55 -7.57 -1.51
CA LYS A 79 2.60 -7.74 -2.52
C LYS A 79 2.46 -6.60 -3.52
N ALA A 80 3.43 -5.70 -3.54
CA ALA A 80 3.38 -4.50 -4.37
C ALA A 80 4.82 -4.05 -4.73
N PRO A 81 5.05 -3.50 -5.92
CA PRO A 81 6.31 -2.84 -6.30
C PRO A 81 6.48 -1.46 -5.63
N VAL A 82 6.39 -1.40 -4.30
CA VAL A 82 6.57 -0.21 -3.44
C VAL A 82 7.91 -0.25 -2.69
N LEU A 83 8.27 0.82 -1.98
CA LEU A 83 9.56 0.93 -1.27
C LEU A 83 10.78 0.80 -2.22
N GLU A 84 10.65 1.32 -3.44
CA GLU A 84 11.66 1.23 -4.53
C GLU A 84 12.09 -0.20 -4.91
N LYS A 85 11.32 -1.22 -4.49
CA LYS A 85 11.61 -2.64 -4.70
C LYS A 85 10.53 -3.24 -5.60
N LYS A 86 10.96 -3.84 -6.72
CA LYS A 86 10.06 -4.39 -7.76
C LYS A 86 9.08 -5.48 -7.28
N ASN A 87 9.36 -6.14 -6.16
CA ASN A 87 8.55 -7.23 -5.60
C ASN A 87 8.54 -7.15 -4.07
N SER A 88 8.13 -6.00 -3.51
CA SER A 88 7.97 -5.90 -2.06
C SER A 88 6.80 -6.74 -1.61
N THR A 89 6.99 -7.38 -0.46
CA THR A 89 5.95 -8.11 0.26
C THR A 89 6.04 -7.74 1.72
N GLY A 90 4.92 -7.76 2.43
CA GLY A 90 4.94 -7.40 3.83
C GLY A 90 3.57 -7.21 4.43
N VAL A 91 3.51 -6.42 5.50
CA VAL A 91 2.28 -6.01 6.16
C VAL A 91 2.00 -4.55 5.82
N ALA A 92 0.74 -4.24 5.52
CA ALA A 92 0.25 -2.87 5.40
C ALA A 92 -0.76 -2.61 6.51
N LEU A 93 -0.69 -1.43 7.12
CA LEU A 93 -1.73 -0.83 7.97
C LEU A 93 -2.11 0.50 7.32
N SER A 94 -3.40 0.84 7.25
CA SER A 94 -3.86 2.11 6.69
C SER A 94 -4.94 2.73 7.56
N THR A 95 -5.05 4.05 7.52
CA THR A 95 -6.24 4.74 8.05
C THR A 95 -7.46 4.44 7.20
N GLY A 96 -7.32 4.41 5.88
CA GLY A 96 -8.33 3.92 4.95
C GLY A 96 -8.31 2.40 4.69
N SER A 97 -8.85 2.00 3.55
CA SER A 97 -9.00 0.58 3.17
C SER A 97 -7.84 0.08 2.30
N LEU A 98 -7.35 -1.13 2.57
CA LEU A 98 -6.35 -1.78 1.70
C LEU A 98 -6.96 -2.49 0.48
N ILE A 99 -8.28 -2.55 0.35
CA ILE A 99 -8.99 -3.16 -0.79
C ILE A 99 -9.93 -2.14 -1.44
N ASP A 100 -10.32 -2.40 -2.69
CA ASP A 100 -11.45 -1.70 -3.27
C ASP A 100 -12.74 -2.15 -2.57
N ALA A 101 -13.73 -1.25 -2.51
CA ALA A 101 -15.00 -1.58 -1.89
C ALA A 101 -15.66 -2.75 -2.61
N ASP A 102 -16.12 -3.75 -1.86
CA ASP A 102 -17.00 -4.78 -2.39
C ASP A 102 -18.44 -4.27 -2.32
N PRO A 103 -19.11 -3.99 -3.46
CA PRO A 103 -20.49 -3.51 -3.45
C PRO A 103 -21.50 -4.50 -2.85
N GLN A 104 -21.09 -5.74 -2.57
CA GLN A 104 -21.91 -6.75 -1.90
C GLN A 104 -21.61 -6.87 -0.41
N SER A 105 -20.56 -6.23 0.09
CA SER A 105 -20.19 -6.22 1.51
C SER A 105 -20.96 -5.12 2.24
N ASP A 106 -21.64 -5.48 3.33
CA ASP A 106 -22.31 -4.54 4.22
C ASP A 106 -21.34 -3.74 5.11
N ALA A 107 -20.08 -4.18 5.17
CA ALA A 107 -19.02 -3.56 5.96
C ALA A 107 -18.13 -2.58 5.16
N ASP A 108 -18.39 -2.36 3.86
CA ASP A 108 -17.62 -1.48 2.96
C ASP A 108 -18.45 -0.24 2.54
N VAL A 109 -18.80 0.62 3.51
CA VAL A 109 -19.78 1.69 3.29
C VAL A 109 -19.20 3.11 3.18
N ASP A 110 -17.95 3.33 3.55
CA ASP A 110 -17.31 4.65 3.66
C ASP A 110 -16.13 4.86 2.68
N PHE A 111 -15.61 3.80 2.06
CA PHE A 111 -14.56 3.89 1.02
C PHE A 111 -15.06 3.39 -0.34
N THR A 112 -14.35 3.78 -1.40
CA THR A 112 -14.62 3.28 -2.77
C THR A 112 -13.40 2.70 -3.46
N LYS A 113 -12.22 2.94 -2.91
CA LYS A 113 -10.95 2.56 -3.51
C LYS A 113 -9.93 2.23 -2.43
N SER A 114 -9.05 1.28 -2.72
CA SER A 114 -7.88 0.98 -1.90
C SER A 114 -6.93 2.17 -1.80
N SER A 115 -6.41 2.45 -0.60
CA SER A 115 -5.34 3.41 -0.32
C SER A 115 -3.94 2.92 -0.74
N LEU A 116 -3.83 1.64 -1.16
CA LEU A 116 -2.56 1.01 -1.54
C LEU A 116 -2.55 0.50 -2.98
N LEU A 117 -3.62 -0.16 -3.44
CA LEU A 117 -3.64 -0.84 -4.74
C LEU A 117 -3.64 0.17 -5.91
N GLY A 118 -2.51 0.26 -6.60
CA GLY A 118 -2.36 1.13 -7.77
C GLY A 118 -2.68 0.47 -9.13
N PRO A 119 -2.46 1.18 -10.25
CA PRO A 119 -1.79 2.48 -10.31
C PRO A 119 -2.64 3.61 -9.73
N ASN A 120 -1.99 4.72 -9.36
CA ASN A 120 -2.67 5.89 -8.81
C ASN A 120 -3.70 6.46 -9.81
N THR A 121 -4.94 6.64 -9.35
CA THR A 121 -5.99 7.31 -10.15
C THR A 121 -6.77 8.37 -9.38
N ARG A 122 -6.35 8.70 -8.15
CA ARG A 122 -7.01 9.65 -7.26
C ARG A 122 -5.96 10.59 -6.66
N LEU A 123 -6.43 11.70 -6.11
CA LEU A 123 -5.61 12.58 -5.27
C LEU A 123 -6.12 12.59 -3.81
N THR A 124 -7.11 11.75 -3.57
CA THR A 124 -7.82 11.52 -2.32
C THR A 124 -8.41 10.12 -2.39
N THR A 125 -8.06 9.27 -1.45
CA THR A 125 -8.86 8.12 -1.04
C THR A 125 -9.34 8.38 0.37
N THR A 126 -10.53 7.88 0.67
CA THR A 126 -11.19 8.01 1.97
C THR A 126 -11.50 6.62 2.49
N GLY A 127 -11.41 6.45 3.80
CA GLY A 127 -12.07 5.41 4.57
C GLY A 127 -12.16 5.88 6.01
N ASP A 128 -13.27 6.52 6.39
CA ASP A 128 -13.57 6.91 7.76
C ASP A 128 -14.44 5.83 8.40
N PHE A 129 -13.80 4.88 9.09
CA PHE A 129 -14.49 3.76 9.75
C PHE A 129 -15.06 4.13 11.12
N GLY A 130 -14.94 5.39 11.55
CA GLY A 130 -15.43 5.86 12.85
C GLY A 130 -14.77 5.17 14.06
N GLY A 131 -13.59 4.59 13.87
CA GLY A 131 -12.84 3.88 14.89
C GLY A 131 -12.28 4.79 15.99
N ALA A 132 -11.91 4.19 17.12
CA ALA A 132 -11.18 4.92 18.17
C ALA A 132 -9.76 5.26 17.72
N GLY A 133 -9.23 6.39 18.19
CA GLY A 133 -7.81 6.72 18.03
C GLY A 133 -6.89 5.87 18.90
N ASP A 134 -5.61 6.25 18.89
CA ASP A 134 -4.55 5.62 19.69
C ASP A 134 -3.82 6.65 20.57
N ALA A 135 -3.61 6.32 21.83
CA ALA A 135 -3.05 7.25 22.81
C ALA A 135 -1.57 7.60 22.56
N ASP A 136 -0.76 6.65 22.08
CA ASP A 136 0.66 6.92 21.77
C ASP A 136 0.76 7.80 20.52
N LEU A 137 -0.11 7.56 19.53
CA LEU A 137 -0.22 8.43 18.34
C LEU A 137 -0.71 9.84 18.71
N THR A 138 -1.74 9.96 19.55
CA THR A 138 -2.24 11.25 20.03
C THR A 138 -1.14 12.03 20.76
N ALA A 139 -0.39 11.36 21.64
CA ALA A 139 0.72 11.97 22.37
C ALA A 139 1.87 12.40 21.44
N GLN A 140 2.18 11.59 20.42
CA GLN A 140 3.22 11.90 19.43
C GLN A 140 2.82 13.08 18.53
N ALA A 141 1.58 13.09 18.03
CA ALA A 141 1.09 14.11 17.11
C ALA A 141 0.74 15.44 17.80
N GLY A 142 0.45 15.40 19.11
CA GLY A 142 0.01 16.58 19.87
C GLY A 142 -1.43 17.01 19.55
N VAL A 143 -2.17 16.17 18.82
CA VAL A 143 -3.58 16.34 18.44
C VAL A 143 -4.29 14.99 18.59
N SER A 144 -5.61 15.01 18.77
CA SER A 144 -6.40 13.79 18.84
C SER A 144 -6.28 12.98 17.56
N SER A 145 -6.05 11.67 17.72
CA SER A 145 -6.14 10.70 16.62
C SER A 145 -7.49 9.99 16.61
N TYR A 146 -7.86 9.46 15.45
CA TYR A 146 -9.08 8.71 15.21
C TYR A 146 -8.79 7.51 14.30
N ASP A 147 -9.72 6.56 14.27
CA ASP A 147 -9.68 5.42 13.35
C ASP A 147 -8.33 4.70 13.25
N ALA A 148 -7.78 4.35 14.42
CA ALA A 148 -6.46 3.78 14.49
C ALA A 148 -6.45 2.30 14.06
N ALA A 149 -5.59 1.98 13.10
CA ALA A 149 -5.17 0.62 12.80
C ALA A 149 -3.91 0.30 13.62
N VAL A 150 -3.99 -0.71 14.49
CA VAL A 150 -2.92 -1.04 15.46
C VAL A 150 -2.61 -2.53 15.44
N LEU A 151 -1.38 -2.89 15.09
CA LEU A 151 -0.84 -4.25 15.22
C LEU A 151 0.14 -4.28 16.40
N THR A 152 -0.12 -5.14 17.37
CA THR A 152 0.76 -5.38 18.52
C THR A 152 1.16 -6.85 18.57
N PHE A 153 2.41 -7.13 18.92
CA PHE A 153 2.90 -8.50 19.15
C PHE A 153 4.16 -8.50 20.02
N THR A 154 4.54 -9.67 20.52
CA THR A 154 5.75 -9.85 21.34
C THR A 154 6.81 -10.66 20.60
N VAL A 155 8.08 -10.28 20.75
CA VAL A 155 9.23 -11.04 20.26
C VAL A 155 10.27 -11.23 21.35
N LYS A 156 11.02 -12.33 21.29
CA LYS A 156 12.18 -12.57 22.16
C LYS A 156 13.48 -12.44 21.35
N PRO A 157 14.14 -11.26 21.33
CA PRO A 157 15.35 -11.03 20.55
C PRO A 157 16.52 -11.88 21.08
N LYS A 158 17.38 -12.34 20.16
CA LYS A 158 18.62 -13.08 20.51
C LYS A 158 19.80 -12.16 20.77
N HIS A 159 19.71 -10.91 20.32
CA HIS A 159 20.78 -9.92 20.38
C HIS A 159 20.24 -8.55 20.81
N LYS A 160 21.16 -7.60 21.01
CA LYS A 160 20.90 -6.32 21.68
C LYS A 160 20.30 -5.21 20.81
N HIS A 161 20.20 -5.43 19.50
CA HIS A 161 19.60 -4.47 18.58
C HIS A 161 18.48 -5.16 17.81
N LEU A 162 17.28 -4.58 17.81
CA LEU A 162 16.12 -5.02 17.03
C LEU A 162 15.93 -4.05 15.86
N TYR A 163 15.68 -4.59 14.67
CA TYR A 163 15.47 -3.84 13.44
C TYR A 163 14.17 -4.25 12.78
N LEU A 164 13.47 -3.29 12.17
CA LEU A 164 12.33 -3.52 11.29
C LEU A 164 12.39 -2.51 10.13
N GLU A 165 12.32 -2.99 8.89
CA GLU A 165 12.28 -2.11 7.72
C GLU A 165 10.83 -1.71 7.46
N TYR A 166 10.60 -0.41 7.26
CA TYR A 166 9.29 0.15 7.00
C TYR A 166 9.36 1.27 5.96
N GLY A 167 8.21 1.75 5.52
CA GLY A 167 8.03 3.03 4.86
C GLY A 167 6.55 3.38 4.91
N PHE A 168 6.17 4.54 4.43
CA PHE A 168 4.77 4.94 4.40
C PHE A 168 4.50 5.79 3.17
N GLY A 169 3.23 5.95 2.85
CA GLY A 169 2.78 6.93 1.87
C GLY A 169 1.37 7.38 2.19
N SER A 170 0.96 8.47 1.56
CA SER A 170 -0.25 9.16 1.95
C SER A 170 -0.86 9.93 0.78
N GLU A 171 -2.17 10.08 0.83
CA GLU A 171 -2.91 10.99 -0.03
C GLU A 171 -2.64 12.45 0.31
N GLU A 172 -2.24 12.75 1.55
CA GLU A 172 -1.98 14.10 2.06
C GLU A 172 -0.89 14.85 1.28
N TYR A 173 0.01 14.11 0.62
CA TYR A 173 1.05 14.69 -0.23
C TYR A 173 0.50 15.51 -1.40
N ALA A 174 -0.76 15.31 -1.82
CA ALA A 174 -1.41 16.07 -2.89
C ALA A 174 -1.86 17.50 -2.47
N ASN A 175 -0.97 18.25 -1.81
CA ASN A 175 -1.14 19.61 -1.28
C ASN A 175 -2.02 19.76 -0.02
N TRP A 176 -2.25 18.69 0.72
CA TRP A 176 -3.02 18.74 1.98
C TRP A 176 -2.13 18.95 3.20
N THR A 177 -0.88 18.49 3.18
CA THR A 177 0.10 18.75 4.25
C THR A 177 0.29 20.23 4.56
N ALA A 178 0.30 21.07 3.52
CA ALA A 178 0.40 22.53 3.65
C ALA A 178 -0.84 23.16 4.35
N GLN A 179 -1.94 22.43 4.43
CA GLN A 179 -3.19 22.84 5.08
C GLN A 179 -3.29 22.31 6.52
N GLY A 180 -2.30 21.55 6.99
CA GLY A 180 -2.21 21.06 8.36
C GLY A 180 -2.62 19.60 8.57
N TYR A 181 -3.14 18.93 7.53
CA TYR A 181 -3.48 17.49 7.58
C TYR A 181 -2.19 16.67 7.60
N ASN A 182 -2.01 15.90 8.68
CA ASN A 182 -0.90 14.95 8.82
C ASN A 182 -1.31 13.76 9.68
N ASP A 183 -1.63 12.63 9.07
CA ASP A 183 -1.91 11.41 9.82
C ASP A 183 -0.75 10.99 10.70
N ALA A 184 -1.09 10.43 11.84
CA ALA A 184 -0.13 9.97 12.82
C ALA A 184 0.27 8.52 12.51
N LEU A 185 1.57 8.24 12.51
CA LEU A 185 2.08 6.87 12.41
C LEU A 185 3.24 6.64 13.37
N GLY A 186 3.47 5.38 13.75
CA GLY A 186 4.62 5.04 14.56
C GLY A 186 4.85 3.55 14.78
N ILE A 187 6.08 3.24 15.17
CA ILE A 187 6.53 1.92 15.59
C ILE A 187 7.25 2.08 16.93
N TRP A 188 6.79 1.35 17.94
CA TRP A 188 7.37 1.35 19.28
C TRP A 188 7.88 -0.03 19.66
N VAL A 189 8.99 -0.05 20.39
CA VAL A 189 9.52 -1.24 21.06
C VAL A 189 9.57 -0.95 22.56
N ASN A 190 8.82 -1.72 23.36
CA ASN A 190 8.62 -1.46 24.79
C ASN A 190 8.19 -0.02 25.10
N GLY A 191 7.31 0.55 24.26
CA GLY A 191 6.81 1.92 24.41
C GLY A 191 7.81 3.01 23.99
N GLN A 192 9.01 2.66 23.51
CA GLN A 192 9.95 3.63 22.96
C GLN A 192 9.81 3.69 21.43
N LEU A 193 9.58 4.90 20.91
CA LEU A 193 9.46 5.15 19.47
C LEU A 193 10.79 4.84 18.77
N CYS A 194 10.73 4.05 17.69
CA CYS A 194 11.89 3.72 16.85
C CYS A 194 11.71 4.12 15.38
N SER A 195 10.50 4.46 14.94
CA SER A 195 10.23 4.98 13.59
C SER A 195 10.54 6.48 13.51
N THR A 196 11.83 6.82 13.52
CA THR A 196 12.32 8.20 13.37
C THR A 196 12.89 8.46 11.99
N VAL A 197 13.03 9.74 11.63
CA VAL A 197 13.80 10.13 10.46
C VAL A 197 15.26 9.70 10.66
N PRO A 198 15.88 9.03 9.67
CA PRO A 198 17.26 8.56 9.74
C PRO A 198 18.25 9.60 10.27
N GLY A 199 19.02 9.23 11.30
CA GLY A 199 20.03 10.09 11.90
C GLY A 199 19.49 11.14 12.87
N THR A 200 18.20 11.12 13.20
CA THR A 200 17.56 12.07 14.12
C THR A 200 16.71 11.36 15.18
N SER A 201 16.17 12.14 16.11
CA SER A 201 15.10 11.72 17.04
C SER A 201 13.70 12.21 16.63
N GLU A 202 13.57 12.83 15.45
CA GLU A 202 12.31 13.33 14.92
C GLU A 202 11.43 12.15 14.48
N PRO A 203 10.16 12.04 14.93
CA PRO A 203 9.25 11.02 14.42
C PRO A 203 9.13 11.08 12.90
N ALA A 204 9.23 9.93 12.24
CA ALA A 204 8.96 9.86 10.80
C ALA A 204 7.45 9.99 10.56
N GLY A 205 7.06 10.84 9.63
CA GLY A 205 5.66 11.08 9.28
C GLY A 205 5.53 11.96 8.06
N VAL A 206 4.29 12.21 7.64
CA VAL A 206 3.96 12.95 6.41
C VAL A 206 4.46 14.40 6.47
N SER A 207 4.41 15.03 7.65
CA SER A 207 4.96 16.38 7.89
C SER A 207 6.49 16.45 7.92
N THR A 208 7.18 15.34 8.21
CA THR A 208 8.64 15.34 8.39
C THR A 208 9.37 14.84 7.16
N ILE A 209 8.78 13.93 6.37
CA ILE A 209 9.35 13.45 5.10
C ILE A 209 8.44 13.87 3.93
N ASN A 210 8.84 14.90 3.18
CA ASN A 210 8.06 15.50 2.10
C ASN A 210 8.99 16.26 1.10
N PRO A 211 8.47 16.95 0.06
CA PRO A 211 9.31 17.67 -0.91
C PRO A 211 10.22 18.76 -0.35
N THR A 212 9.94 19.24 0.88
CA THR A 212 10.66 20.36 1.52
C THR A 212 11.45 19.95 2.77
N ALA A 213 11.05 18.86 3.43
CA ALA A 213 11.70 18.29 4.61
C ALA A 213 12.13 16.85 4.31
N HIS A 214 13.43 16.56 4.44
CA HIS A 214 14.06 15.28 4.07
C HIS A 214 13.67 14.77 2.66
N PRO A 215 13.75 15.60 1.60
CA PRO A 215 13.31 15.26 0.25
C PRO A 215 14.08 14.07 -0.36
N GLU A 216 15.27 13.77 0.14
CA GLU A 216 16.06 12.60 -0.26
C GLU A 216 15.40 11.26 0.12
N LEU A 217 14.46 11.28 1.08
CA LEU A 217 13.68 10.13 1.53
C LEU A 217 12.29 10.06 0.88
N TYR A 218 11.87 11.09 0.16
CA TYR A 218 10.55 11.20 -0.43
C TYR A 218 10.52 10.78 -1.91
N VAL A 219 9.47 10.08 -2.31
CA VAL A 219 9.20 9.68 -3.70
C VAL A 219 7.82 10.21 -4.10
N PRO A 220 7.74 11.15 -5.06
CA PRO A 220 6.46 11.66 -5.53
C PRO A 220 5.73 10.65 -6.43
N ASN A 221 4.40 10.63 -6.31
CA ASN A 221 3.51 9.89 -7.19
C ASN A 221 2.28 10.73 -7.58
N PHE A 222 2.51 12.04 -7.80
CA PHE A 222 1.57 12.96 -8.41
C PHE A 222 2.33 14.14 -9.04
N THR A 223 1.67 14.90 -9.90
CA THR A 223 2.17 16.19 -10.42
C THR A 223 1.00 17.14 -10.58
N ASP A 224 1.07 18.29 -9.92
CA ASP A 224 -0.02 19.27 -9.84
C ASP A 224 -1.34 18.64 -9.35
N ARG A 225 -2.29 18.43 -10.27
CA ARG A 225 -3.59 17.78 -10.03
C ARG A 225 -3.73 16.49 -10.84
N THR A 226 -2.61 15.87 -11.18
CA THR A 226 -2.57 14.64 -11.96
C THR A 226 -1.95 13.53 -11.11
N PRO A 227 -2.70 12.44 -10.84
CA PRO A 227 -2.15 11.23 -10.24
C PRO A 227 -0.92 10.72 -11.01
N GLY A 228 0.06 10.20 -10.28
CA GLY A 228 1.27 9.62 -10.86
C GLY A 228 1.04 8.22 -11.43
N THR A 229 2.08 7.63 -12.00
CA THR A 229 2.00 6.30 -12.63
C THR A 229 2.68 5.22 -11.80
N GLN A 230 3.09 5.52 -10.56
CA GLN A 230 3.66 4.49 -9.71
C GLN A 230 2.56 3.46 -9.39
N PRO A 231 2.94 2.19 -9.24
CA PRO A 231 2.04 1.06 -9.00
C PRO A 231 1.51 1.00 -7.55
N THR A 232 1.03 2.14 -7.05
CA THR A 232 0.40 2.34 -5.74
C THR A 232 -0.63 3.46 -5.86
N GLU A 233 -1.67 3.47 -5.03
CA GLU A 233 -2.63 4.59 -5.01
C GLU A 233 -2.04 5.84 -4.36
N MET A 234 -1.29 5.68 -3.27
CA MET A 234 -0.63 6.78 -2.55
C MET A 234 -0.02 7.88 -3.46
N ASN A 235 -0.39 9.14 -3.23
CA ASN A 235 0.13 10.31 -3.95
C ASN A 235 1.63 10.58 -3.73
N GLY A 236 2.19 10.10 -2.63
CA GLY A 236 3.62 10.12 -2.37
C GLY A 236 3.96 9.08 -1.32
N PHE A 237 5.22 8.67 -1.28
CA PHE A 237 5.67 7.65 -0.32
C PHE A 237 7.16 7.79 -0.02
N THR A 238 7.62 7.10 1.01
CA THR A 238 9.02 7.14 1.41
C THR A 238 9.86 6.06 0.70
N LYS A 239 11.15 6.33 0.58
CA LYS A 239 12.16 5.28 0.48
C LYS A 239 12.13 4.38 1.72
N PRO A 240 12.74 3.18 1.68
CA PRO A 240 12.84 2.32 2.85
C PRO A 240 13.50 3.05 4.04
N LEU A 241 12.82 3.01 5.18
CA LEU A 241 13.26 3.49 6.48
C LEU A 241 13.51 2.28 7.40
N GLN A 242 14.15 2.52 8.53
CA GLN A 242 14.46 1.47 9.49
C GLN A 242 14.12 1.92 10.91
N CYS A 243 13.27 1.14 11.58
CA CYS A 243 13.12 1.20 13.02
C CYS A 243 14.32 0.48 13.64
N HIS A 244 14.98 1.14 14.60
CA HIS A 244 16.05 0.58 15.40
C HIS A 244 15.74 0.77 16.89
N ALA A 245 15.79 -0.33 17.64
CA ALA A 245 15.63 -0.31 19.09
C ALA A 245 16.76 -1.08 19.78
N ASP A 246 17.26 -0.54 20.89
CA ASP A 246 18.15 -1.25 21.79
C ASP A 246 17.32 -2.09 22.77
N VAL A 247 17.62 -3.39 22.85
CA VAL A 247 16.83 -4.38 23.59
C VAL A 247 17.73 -5.27 24.43
N THR A 248 17.15 -5.94 25.44
CA THR A 248 17.89 -6.92 26.24
C THR A 248 17.78 -8.31 25.59
N PRO A 249 18.91 -8.96 25.22
CA PRO A 249 18.88 -10.31 24.66
C PRO A 249 18.17 -11.31 25.59
N GLY A 250 17.29 -12.14 25.04
CA GLY A 250 16.57 -13.17 25.78
C GLY A 250 15.36 -12.67 26.59
N THR A 251 15.12 -11.36 26.65
CA THR A 251 13.95 -10.77 27.32
C THR A 251 12.87 -10.47 26.28
N PRO A 252 11.63 -10.94 26.45
CA PRO A 252 10.52 -10.56 25.56
C PRO A 252 10.35 -9.04 25.50
N VAL A 253 10.07 -8.53 24.30
CA VAL A 253 9.76 -7.12 24.05
C VAL A 253 8.47 -7.01 23.26
N THR A 254 7.67 -6.00 23.56
CA THR A 254 6.44 -5.70 22.82
C THR A 254 6.77 -4.76 21.68
N VAL A 255 6.34 -5.12 20.47
CA VAL A 255 6.37 -4.28 19.29
C VAL A 255 4.93 -3.81 19.03
N LYS A 256 4.74 -2.50 18.92
CA LYS A 256 3.49 -1.88 18.52
C LYS A 256 3.71 -1.11 17.24
N ILE A 257 2.81 -1.27 16.27
CA ILE A 257 2.82 -0.60 14.99
C ILE A 257 1.44 0.02 14.81
N ALA A 258 1.37 1.32 14.58
CA ALA A 258 0.10 2.02 14.49
C ALA A 258 0.11 3.11 13.41
N VAL A 259 -1.06 3.34 12.82
CA VAL A 259 -1.38 4.49 11.97
C VAL A 259 -2.80 4.93 12.32
N ALA A 260 -3.06 6.24 12.32
CA ALA A 260 -4.36 6.81 12.68
C ALA A 260 -4.55 8.17 12.02
N ASP A 261 -5.79 8.46 11.69
CA ASP A 261 -6.22 9.76 11.16
C ASP A 261 -5.95 10.87 12.17
N THR A 262 -5.60 12.06 11.69
CA THR A 262 -5.68 13.28 12.50
C THR A 262 -6.37 14.40 11.75
N LEU A 263 -7.24 15.13 12.44
CA LEU A 263 -8.02 16.27 11.94
C LEU A 263 -9.06 15.94 10.85
N ASP A 264 -8.83 14.96 9.97
CA ASP A 264 -9.77 14.47 8.96
C ASP A 264 -9.72 12.94 8.81
N GLY A 265 -10.73 12.35 8.17
CA GLY A 265 -10.76 10.93 7.76
C GLY A 265 -10.96 10.76 6.24
N GLN A 266 -10.53 11.76 5.47
CA GLN A 266 -10.73 11.85 4.01
C GLN A 266 -9.44 11.65 3.22
N LEU A 267 -8.29 11.60 3.90
CA LEU A 267 -6.97 11.48 3.31
C LEU A 267 -6.24 10.31 3.93
N ASP A 268 -6.19 9.18 3.23
CA ASP A 268 -5.64 7.98 3.84
C ASP A 268 -4.09 7.96 3.83
N THR A 269 -3.51 7.50 4.94
CA THR A 269 -2.10 7.13 5.06
C THR A 269 -1.96 5.62 5.18
N THR A 270 -0.95 5.05 4.51
CA THR A 270 -0.60 3.63 4.58
C THR A 270 0.83 3.44 5.10
N LEU A 271 0.97 2.75 6.21
CA LEU A 271 2.23 2.27 6.78
C LEU A 271 2.55 0.87 6.23
N LEU A 272 3.73 0.71 5.63
CA LEU A 272 4.21 -0.50 4.97
C LEU A 272 5.41 -1.08 5.72
N LEU A 273 5.34 -2.36 6.07
CA LEU A 273 6.36 -3.09 6.82
C LEU A 273 6.90 -4.21 5.96
N ALA A 274 8.21 -4.31 5.75
CA ALA A 274 8.77 -5.32 4.86
C ALA A 274 8.79 -6.73 5.50
N ALA A 275 8.38 -7.74 4.75
CA ALA A 275 8.41 -9.13 5.18
C ALA A 275 9.83 -9.58 5.55
N LYS A 276 9.96 -10.41 6.58
CA LYS A 276 11.22 -10.96 7.09
C LYS A 276 12.28 -9.92 7.46
N SER A 277 11.89 -8.66 7.64
CA SER A 277 12.80 -7.57 8.01
C SER A 277 12.91 -7.35 9.51
N LEU A 278 12.03 -7.97 10.31
CA LEU A 278 12.13 -7.95 11.77
C LEU A 278 13.22 -8.92 12.24
N TYR A 279 14.34 -8.41 12.72
CA TYR A 279 15.41 -9.27 13.23
C TYR A 279 16.22 -8.60 14.35
N SER A 280 16.85 -9.43 15.19
CA SER A 280 17.84 -8.95 16.16
C SER A 280 19.28 -9.15 15.66
N SER A 281 20.21 -8.24 15.96
CA SER A 281 21.64 -8.27 15.57
C SER A 281 22.58 -7.90 16.74
N PRO A 282 23.81 -8.47 16.81
CA PRO A 282 24.80 -8.08 17.83
C PRO A 282 25.47 -6.73 17.53
N SER A 283 25.45 -6.25 16.29
CA SER A 283 26.04 -4.98 15.86
C SER A 283 24.98 -4.05 15.29
N ARG A 284 25.24 -2.73 15.40
CA ARG A 284 24.58 -1.74 14.54
C ARG A 284 25.12 -1.88 13.11
N PRO A 285 24.26 -1.79 12.08
CA PRO A 285 24.70 -1.77 10.69
C PRO A 285 25.57 -0.56 10.39
#